data_AF-A0A2V9LWS5-F1
#
_entry.id   AF-A0A2V9LWS5-F1
#
_cell.length_a   1.000
_cell.length_b   1.000
_cell.length_c   1.000
_cell.angle_alpha   90.00
_cell.angle_beta   90.00
_cell.angle_gamma   90.00
#
_symmetry.space_group_name_H-M   'P 1'
#
loop_
_entity.id
_entity.type
_entity.pdbx_description
1 polymer ?
#
loop_
_entity_poly.entity_id
_entity_poly.type
_entity_poly.pdbx_seq_one_letter_code
_entity_poly.pdbx_strand_id
1 'polypeptide(L)'
;LYLYRLKEPSVLLAAIRDSLGLLLWHQDSFAYADSYDEAAKRYRGLRCGQIVSLSEENLSGLLVKSEIARRQQEAESKVQGTPPGPKEGSATGAAPGVIGGDKAPGPGGKPVQAPAPKRYHGSVTLDPTRVGRDAGRIADEVIAHLAGLVGSKVKVTLEIEAEIPSGAPDKVVRTVTENGRTLKFTSQGIEED
;
A
#
# COMPACT_ATOMS: atom_id res chain seq x y z
N LEU A 1 9.12 -6.92 -38.84
CA LEU A 1 8.86 -5.86 -37.84
C LEU A 1 10.22 -5.45 -37.27
N TYR A 2 10.67 -4.22 -37.48
CA TYR A 2 11.91 -3.72 -36.88
C TYR A 2 11.54 -3.05 -35.55
N LEU A 3 12.01 -3.60 -34.43
CA LEU A 3 11.82 -2.95 -33.12
C LEU A 3 12.97 -1.98 -32.88
N TYR A 4 12.62 -0.76 -32.48
CA TYR A 4 13.61 0.23 -32.03
C TYR A 4 14.41 -0.35 -30.86
N ARG A 5 15.73 -0.21 -30.92
CA ARG A 5 16.62 -0.64 -29.84
C ARG A 5 16.37 0.24 -28.63
N LEU A 6 16.21 -0.38 -27.47
CA LEU A 6 16.18 0.31 -26.19
C LEU A 6 17.56 0.92 -25.95
N LYS A 7 17.58 2.21 -25.58
CA LYS A 7 18.82 2.92 -25.28
C LYS A 7 19.46 2.36 -24.00
N GLU A 8 18.65 2.18 -22.95
CA GLU A 8 19.04 1.70 -21.62
C GLU A 8 17.87 0.89 -21.00
N PRO A 9 18.12 -0.05 -20.06
CA PRO A 9 17.07 -0.86 -19.42
C PRO A 9 16.04 -0.01 -18.63
N SER A 10 16.48 1.12 -18.09
CA SER A 10 15.64 2.13 -17.44
C SER A 10 14.46 2.61 -18.32
N VAL A 11 14.66 2.68 -19.64
CA VAL A 11 13.62 3.09 -20.61
C VAL A 11 12.49 2.07 -20.68
N LEU A 12 12.83 0.77 -20.62
CA LEU A 12 11.83 -0.30 -20.58
C LEU A 12 11.02 -0.22 -19.28
N LEU A 13 11.69 0.01 -18.16
CA LEU A 13 11.03 0.13 -16.86
C LEU A 13 10.11 1.34 -16.78
N ALA A 14 10.55 2.49 -17.28
CA ALA A 14 9.73 3.69 -17.37
C ALA A 14 8.47 3.43 -18.22
N ALA A 15 8.65 2.82 -19.39
CA ALA A 15 7.52 2.47 -20.26
C ALA A 15 6.53 1.52 -19.58
N ILE A 16 7.00 0.52 -18.83
CA ILE A 16 6.13 -0.39 -18.07
C ILE A 16 5.37 0.36 -16.97
N ARG A 17 6.04 1.22 -16.20
CA ARG A 17 5.41 2.01 -15.12
C ARG A 17 4.32 2.94 -15.65
N ASP A 18 4.63 3.68 -16.71
CA ASP A 18 3.70 4.60 -17.36
C ASP A 18 2.48 3.84 -17.92
N SER A 19 2.74 2.66 -18.50
CA SER A 19 1.69 1.80 -19.08
C SER A 19 0.75 1.21 -18.02
N LEU A 20 1.25 0.89 -16.81
CA LEU A 20 0.43 0.40 -15.69
C LEU A 20 -0.43 1.50 -15.05
N GLY A 21 0.02 2.76 -15.14
CA GLY A 21 -0.69 3.94 -14.65
C GLY A 21 -1.82 4.45 -15.58
N LEU A 22 -1.96 3.89 -16.78
CA LEU A 22 -3.02 4.29 -17.72
C LEU A 22 -4.42 3.90 -17.19
N LEU A 23 -5.33 4.87 -17.16
CA LEU A 23 -6.75 4.65 -16.82
C LEU A 23 -7.43 3.66 -17.79
N LEU A 24 -7.02 3.66 -19.06
CA LEU A 24 -7.50 2.76 -20.12
C LEU A 24 -6.61 1.52 -20.31
N TRP A 25 -5.98 1.01 -19.23
CA TRP A 25 -5.06 -0.13 -19.31
C TRP A 25 -5.66 -1.39 -19.95
N HIS A 26 -6.99 -1.53 -19.89
CA HIS A 26 -7.73 -2.66 -20.45
C HIS A 26 -7.80 -2.65 -21.98
N GLN A 27 -7.61 -1.50 -22.65
CA GLN A 27 -7.61 -1.37 -24.11
C GLN A 27 -6.20 -1.17 -24.67
N ASP A 28 -5.38 -0.36 -24.00
CA ASP A 28 -4.13 0.15 -24.58
C ASP A 28 -2.85 -0.38 -23.91
N SER A 29 -2.97 -1.30 -22.94
CA SER A 29 -1.84 -1.71 -22.09
C SER A 29 -1.93 -3.17 -21.59
N PHE A 30 -1.19 -3.46 -20.52
CA PHE A 30 -1.04 -4.74 -19.83
C PHE A 30 -1.17 -4.56 -18.31
N ALA A 31 -1.32 -5.67 -17.59
CA ALA A 31 -1.30 -5.70 -16.13
C ALA A 31 0.01 -6.30 -15.61
N TYR A 32 0.29 -6.10 -14.32
CA TYR A 32 1.46 -6.66 -13.65
C TYR A 32 1.03 -7.72 -12.63
N ALA A 33 1.77 -8.82 -12.53
CA ALA A 33 1.56 -9.85 -11.51
C ALA A 33 2.90 -10.26 -10.90
N ASP A 34 2.90 -10.63 -9.62
CA ASP A 34 4.13 -11.03 -8.92
C ASP A 34 4.57 -12.45 -9.34
N SER A 35 3.63 -13.34 -9.66
CA SER A 35 3.91 -14.71 -10.12
C SER A 35 2.67 -15.37 -10.73
N TYR A 36 2.86 -16.47 -11.47
CA TYR A 36 1.77 -17.33 -11.92
C TYR A 36 1.67 -18.58 -11.04
N ASP A 37 0.47 -18.89 -10.58
CA ASP A 37 0.15 -20.08 -9.80
C ASP A 37 -0.42 -21.15 -10.74
N GLU A 38 0.38 -22.16 -11.08
CA GLU A 38 -0.04 -23.24 -12.00
C GLU A 38 -1.14 -24.13 -11.41
N ALA A 39 -1.13 -24.34 -10.09
CA ALA A 39 -2.11 -25.19 -9.41
C ALA A 39 -3.51 -24.56 -9.42
N ALA A 40 -3.57 -23.25 -9.17
CA ALA A 40 -4.82 -22.49 -9.19
C ALA A 40 -5.11 -21.83 -10.55
N LYS A 41 -4.23 -22.00 -11.55
CA LYS A 41 -4.28 -21.39 -12.89
C LYS A 41 -4.54 -19.88 -12.88
N ARG A 42 -3.97 -19.15 -11.92
CA ARG A 42 -4.24 -17.72 -11.67
C ARG A 42 -2.97 -16.90 -11.46
N TYR A 43 -3.01 -15.61 -11.77
CA TYR A 43 -1.93 -14.68 -11.49
C TYR A 43 -2.03 -14.17 -10.06
N ARG A 44 -0.93 -14.22 -9.30
CA ARG A 44 -0.85 -13.71 -7.93
C ARG A 44 -0.42 -12.26 -7.94
N GLY A 45 -1.03 -11.44 -7.07
CA GLY A 45 -0.69 -10.02 -6.95
C GLY A 45 -1.01 -9.23 -8.21
N LEU A 46 -2.11 -9.55 -8.89
CA LEU A 46 -2.53 -8.87 -10.12
C LEU A 46 -2.84 -7.40 -9.83
N ARG A 47 -2.06 -6.48 -10.41
CA ARG A 47 -2.18 -5.03 -10.30
C ARG A 47 -2.46 -4.43 -11.67
N CYS A 48 -3.45 -3.55 -11.73
CA CYS A 48 -3.89 -2.93 -12.97
C CYS A 48 -4.51 -1.55 -12.68
N GLY A 49 -4.24 -0.56 -13.55
CA GLY A 49 -4.70 0.83 -13.35
C GLY A 49 -4.11 1.52 -12.11
N GLN A 50 -2.94 1.09 -11.65
CA GLN A 50 -2.23 1.66 -10.50
C GLN A 50 -0.76 1.82 -10.84
N ILE A 51 -0.13 2.88 -10.31
CA ILE A 51 1.31 3.11 -10.45
C ILE A 51 2.03 2.09 -9.56
N VAL A 52 2.94 1.30 -10.16
CA VAL A 52 3.75 0.29 -9.48
C VAL A 52 5.21 0.70 -9.50
N SER A 53 5.87 0.71 -8.34
CA SER A 53 7.29 1.02 -8.19
C SER A 53 8.16 -0.17 -8.67
N LEU A 54 8.52 -0.18 -9.96
CA LEU A 54 9.33 -1.26 -10.58
C LEU A 54 10.79 -0.83 -10.78
N SER A 55 11.75 -1.30 -9.98
CA SER A 55 13.20 -1.06 -10.21
C SER A 55 13.87 -2.29 -10.85
N GLU A 56 15.09 -2.12 -11.39
CA GLU A 56 15.90 -3.22 -11.94
C GLU A 56 16.15 -4.34 -10.92
N GLU A 57 16.24 -3.99 -9.64
CA GLU A 57 16.43 -4.94 -8.52
C GLU A 57 15.14 -5.71 -8.15
N ASN A 58 13.97 -5.21 -8.56
CA ASN A 58 12.65 -5.71 -8.14
C ASN A 58 11.84 -6.28 -9.31
N LEU A 59 12.48 -6.49 -10.48
CA LEU A 59 11.82 -6.86 -11.72
C LEU A 59 11.55 -8.37 -11.84
N SER A 60 10.88 -8.95 -10.83
CA SER A 60 10.63 -10.40 -10.76
C SER A 60 9.22 -10.81 -11.20
N GLY A 61 8.36 -9.85 -11.59
CA GLY A 61 6.98 -10.13 -11.97
C GLY A 61 6.76 -10.37 -13.46
N LEU A 62 5.52 -10.73 -13.78
CA LEU A 62 5.02 -11.07 -15.10
C LEU A 62 4.14 -9.94 -15.64
N LEU A 63 4.34 -9.61 -16.92
CA LEU A 63 3.38 -8.80 -17.67
C LEU A 63 2.26 -9.69 -18.19
N VAL A 64 1.04 -9.38 -17.78
CA VAL A 64 -0.17 -10.13 -18.11
C VAL A 64 -0.96 -9.36 -19.16
N LYS A 65 -1.36 -10.04 -20.24
CA LYS A 65 -2.23 -9.45 -21.26
C LYS A 65 -3.51 -8.91 -20.61
N SER A 66 -3.91 -7.72 -21.00
CA SER A 66 -5.08 -7.00 -20.46
C SER A 66 -6.35 -7.86 -20.44
N GLU A 67 -6.66 -8.59 -21.52
CA GLU A 67 -7.83 -9.46 -21.60
C GLU A 67 -7.85 -10.57 -20.54
N ILE A 68 -6.67 -11.16 -20.25
CA ILE A 68 -6.53 -12.25 -19.29
C ILE A 68 -6.64 -11.70 -17.86
N ALA A 69 -5.98 -10.57 -17.60
CA ALA A 69 -6.07 -9.87 -16.33
C ALA A 69 -7.51 -9.46 -15.99
N ARG A 70 -8.22 -8.85 -16.96
CA ARG A 70 -9.64 -8.48 -16.80
C ARG A 70 -10.52 -9.68 -16.48
N ARG A 71 -10.34 -10.79 -17.21
CA ARG A 71 -11.12 -12.02 -16.99
C ARG A 71 -10.94 -12.57 -15.57
N GLN A 72 -9.70 -12.55 -15.05
CA GLN A 72 -9.44 -12.96 -13.68
C GLN A 72 -10.08 -12.01 -12.66
N GLN A 73 -9.95 -10.70 -12.85
CA GLN A 73 -10.51 -9.70 -11.95
C GLN A 73 -12.05 -9.76 -11.91
N GLU A 74 -12.70 -9.99 -13.05
CA GLU A 74 -14.16 -10.19 -13.15
C GLU A 74 -14.62 -11.50 -12.49
N ALA A 75 -13.84 -12.58 -12.63
CA ALA A 75 -14.12 -13.85 -11.98
C ALA A 75 -14.00 -13.74 -10.45
N GLU A 76 -12.96 -13.08 -9.95
CA GLU A 76 -12.76 -12.84 -8.51
C GLU A 76 -13.83 -11.91 -7.93
N SER A 77 -14.23 -10.87 -8.66
CA SER A 77 -15.31 -9.95 -8.28
C SER A 77 -16.68 -10.65 -8.23
N LYS A 78 -16.93 -11.64 -9.12
CA LYS A 78 -18.16 -12.45 -9.09
C LYS A 78 -18.20 -13.43 -7.91
N VAL A 79 -17.06 -13.96 -7.48
CA VAL A 79 -16.98 -14.91 -6.36
C VAL A 79 -17.16 -14.22 -5.01
N GLN A 80 -16.69 -12.98 -4.85
CA GLN A 80 -16.90 -12.17 -3.63
C GLN A 80 -18.34 -11.63 -3.46
N GLY A 81 -19.20 -11.76 -4.48
CA GLY A 81 -20.59 -11.30 -4.46
C GLY A 81 -21.62 -12.28 -3.89
N THR A 82 -21.21 -13.40 -3.28
CA THR A 82 -22.16 -14.38 -2.70
C THR A 82 -22.30 -14.15 -1.19
N PRO A 83 -23.46 -13.72 -0.67
CA PRO A 83 -23.70 -13.65 0.77
C PRO A 83 -23.63 -15.06 1.37
N PRO A 84 -23.10 -15.26 2.60
CA PRO A 84 -23.18 -16.55 3.25
C PRO A 84 -24.65 -16.86 3.57
N GLY A 85 -25.14 -18.00 3.08
CA GLY A 85 -26.49 -18.48 3.36
C GLY A 85 -26.73 -18.77 4.85
N PRO A 86 -27.98 -18.69 5.32
CA PRO A 86 -28.33 -18.86 6.74
C PRO A 86 -28.15 -20.31 7.18
N LYS A 87 -27.47 -20.52 8.31
CA LYS A 87 -27.51 -21.80 9.02
C LYS A 87 -28.86 -21.94 9.71
N GLU A 88 -29.68 -22.88 9.26
CA GLU A 88 -30.78 -23.46 10.03
C GLU A 88 -30.24 -24.32 11.18
N GLY A 89 -30.88 -24.22 12.34
CA GLY A 89 -30.54 -24.97 13.55
C GLY A 89 -31.55 -24.79 14.68
N SER A 90 -32.75 -25.37 14.48
CA SER A 90 -33.66 -25.99 15.47
C SER A 90 -34.18 -25.23 16.72
N ALA A 91 -35.46 -24.85 16.60
CA ALA A 91 -36.61 -25.10 17.48
C ALA A 91 -36.46 -25.36 19.00
N THR A 92 -37.15 -24.54 19.78
CA THR A 92 -38.17 -24.84 20.84
C THR A 92 -38.47 -23.47 21.49
N GLY A 93 -39.68 -22.96 21.73
CA GLY A 93 -41.00 -23.49 22.01
C GLY A 93 -41.55 -22.65 23.19
N ALA A 94 -42.80 -22.17 23.08
CA ALA A 94 -43.64 -21.53 24.12
C ALA A 94 -43.91 -20.01 23.99
N ALA A 95 -45.08 -19.70 23.44
CA ALA A 95 -45.97 -18.62 23.90
C ALA A 95 -46.89 -19.20 25.02
N PRO A 96 -47.68 -18.42 25.80
CA PRO A 96 -48.10 -17.03 25.58
C PRO A 96 -48.10 -16.12 26.84
N GLY A 97 -48.23 -14.80 26.63
CA GLY A 97 -48.46 -13.84 27.70
C GLY A 97 -48.82 -12.45 27.17
N VAL A 98 -50.11 -12.16 27.07
CA VAL A 98 -50.69 -10.86 26.70
C VAL A 98 -50.53 -9.87 27.85
N ILE A 99 -49.91 -8.71 27.63
CA ILE A 99 -50.33 -7.44 28.24
C ILE A 99 -49.95 -6.29 27.29
N GLY A 100 -50.94 -5.47 26.93
CA GLY A 100 -50.79 -4.31 26.05
C GLY A 100 -50.06 -3.14 26.70
N GLY A 101 -49.64 -2.20 25.85
CA GLY A 101 -49.05 -0.94 26.24
C GLY A 101 -48.58 -0.15 25.03
N ASP A 102 -49.50 0.58 24.41
CA ASP A 102 -49.25 1.66 23.46
C ASP A 102 -48.03 2.52 23.85
N LYS A 103 -47.06 2.64 22.95
CA LYS A 103 -46.24 3.85 22.85
C LYS A 103 -45.80 4.09 21.42
N ALA A 104 -46.27 5.22 20.91
CA ALA A 104 -46.08 5.80 19.59
C ALA A 104 -44.64 5.67 19.00
N PRO A 105 -44.51 5.69 17.65
CA PRO A 105 -43.22 5.71 16.98
C PRO A 105 -42.51 7.04 17.27
N GLY A 106 -41.48 6.99 18.11
CA GLY A 106 -40.58 8.12 18.31
C GLY A 106 -39.83 8.44 17.02
N PRO A 107 -39.66 9.73 16.67
CA PRO A 107 -39.00 10.12 15.43
C PRO A 107 -37.56 9.62 15.42
N GLY A 108 -37.18 9.00 14.30
CA GLY A 108 -35.88 8.40 14.08
C GLY A 108 -34.74 9.33 14.48
N GLY A 109 -34.14 9.04 15.64
CA GLY A 109 -32.84 9.56 16.00
C GLY A 109 -31.84 9.04 14.99
N LYS A 110 -31.31 9.91 14.14
CA LYS A 110 -30.15 9.58 13.31
C LYS A 110 -29.07 9.02 14.24
N PRO A 111 -28.45 7.87 13.96
CA PRO A 111 -27.35 7.38 14.77
C PRO A 111 -26.28 8.47 14.82
N VAL A 112 -25.94 8.90 16.04
CA VAL A 112 -24.85 9.83 16.30
C VAL A 112 -23.58 9.12 15.84
N GLN A 113 -23.04 9.52 14.69
CA GLN A 113 -21.82 8.95 14.16
C GLN A 113 -20.68 9.32 15.12
N ALA A 114 -19.99 8.31 15.64
CA ALA A 114 -18.84 8.51 16.51
C ALA A 114 -17.80 9.40 15.79
N PRO A 115 -17.11 10.30 16.51
CA PRO A 115 -16.12 11.18 15.89
C PRO A 115 -15.06 10.37 15.13
N ALA A 116 -14.85 10.70 13.86
CA ALA A 116 -13.81 10.08 13.05
C ALA A 116 -12.40 10.46 13.57
N PRO A 117 -11.41 9.55 13.52
CA PRO A 117 -10.03 9.85 13.90
C PRO A 117 -9.43 10.93 13.00
N LYS A 118 -8.68 11.86 13.59
CA LYS A 118 -8.16 13.07 12.89
C LYS A 118 -6.65 13.11 12.71
N ARG A 119 -5.90 12.19 13.33
CA ARG A 119 -4.43 12.21 13.36
C ARG A 119 -3.90 10.78 13.26
N TYR A 120 -2.85 10.62 12.47
CA TYR A 120 -2.06 9.40 12.39
C TYR A 120 -0.63 9.68 12.85
N HIS A 121 -0.08 8.76 13.63
CA HIS A 121 1.33 8.76 14.03
C HIS A 121 1.80 7.30 14.05
N GLY A 122 2.95 7.04 13.44
CA GLY A 122 3.55 5.71 13.40
C GLY A 122 5.06 5.82 13.26
N SER A 123 5.77 4.92 13.91
CA SER A 123 7.22 4.73 13.79
C SER A 123 7.50 3.26 13.51
N VAL A 124 8.57 3.01 12.75
CA VAL A 124 9.02 1.66 12.41
C VAL A 124 10.53 1.67 12.29
N THR A 125 11.18 0.66 12.88
CA THR A 125 12.62 0.45 12.75
C THR A 125 12.92 -0.21 11.41
N LEU A 126 13.86 0.34 10.64
CA LEU A 126 14.23 -0.16 9.33
C LEU A 126 15.54 -0.95 9.40
N ASP A 127 15.75 -1.86 8.45
CA ASP A 127 17.05 -2.49 8.25
C ASP A 127 18.03 -1.45 7.68
N PRO A 128 19.15 -1.15 8.37
CA PRO A 128 20.12 -0.13 7.92
C PRO A 128 20.76 -0.47 6.56
N THR A 129 20.77 -1.73 6.15
CA THR A 129 21.28 -2.16 4.84
C THR A 129 20.26 -2.04 3.72
N ARG A 130 18.97 -1.81 4.05
CA ARG A 130 17.84 -1.79 3.11
C ARG A 130 16.90 -0.59 3.30
N VAL A 131 17.36 0.48 3.95
CA VAL A 131 16.56 1.67 4.29
C VAL A 131 15.76 2.20 3.10
N GLY A 132 16.38 2.30 1.91
CA GLY A 132 15.70 2.80 0.72
C GLY A 132 14.52 1.93 0.27
N ARG A 133 14.67 0.60 0.28
CA ARG A 133 13.61 -0.35 -0.07
C ARG A 133 12.46 -0.27 0.92
N ASP A 134 12.77 -0.31 2.21
CA ASP A 134 11.74 -0.36 3.26
C ASP A 134 11.01 0.98 3.37
N ALA A 135 11.73 2.11 3.28
CA ALA A 135 11.13 3.43 3.20
C ALA A 135 10.23 3.58 1.97
N GLY A 136 10.63 3.02 0.83
CA GLY A 136 9.78 2.96 -0.38
C GLY A 136 8.49 2.19 -0.14
N ARG A 137 8.56 1.02 0.52
CA ARG A 137 7.37 0.24 0.87
C ARG A 137 6.42 1.01 1.81
N ILE A 138 6.97 1.71 2.80
CA ILE A 138 6.18 2.55 3.72
C ILE A 138 5.55 3.73 2.96
N ALA A 139 6.27 4.28 1.97
CA ALA A 139 5.73 5.32 1.11
C ALA A 139 4.48 4.84 0.36
N ASP A 140 4.55 3.65 -0.23
CA ASP A 140 3.47 3.06 -1.02
C ASP A 140 2.29 2.58 -0.15
N GLU A 141 2.57 1.91 0.98
CA GLU A 141 1.53 1.25 1.80
C GLU A 141 0.92 2.14 2.88
N VAL A 142 1.54 3.27 3.24
CA VAL A 142 1.05 4.14 4.32
C VAL A 142 0.96 5.60 3.88
N ILE A 143 2.08 6.17 3.43
CA ILE A 143 2.17 7.61 3.14
C ILE A 143 1.23 7.96 1.98
N ALA A 144 1.19 7.14 0.92
CA ALA A 144 0.32 7.37 -0.23
C ALA A 144 -1.17 7.43 0.15
N HIS A 145 -1.63 6.56 1.04
CA HIS A 145 -3.02 6.57 1.52
C HIS A 145 -3.33 7.83 2.32
N LEU A 146 -2.42 8.25 3.20
CA LEU A 146 -2.61 9.47 4.00
C LEU A 146 -2.58 10.72 3.13
N ALA A 147 -1.61 10.81 2.21
CA ALA A 147 -1.46 11.94 1.30
C ALA A 147 -2.60 12.04 0.27
N GLY A 148 -3.23 10.92 -0.07
CA GLY A 148 -4.40 10.88 -0.96
C GLY A 148 -5.68 11.46 -0.34
N LEU A 149 -5.72 11.70 0.97
CA LEU A 149 -6.87 12.31 1.64
C LEU A 149 -6.91 13.83 1.38
N VAL A 150 -8.04 14.32 0.88
CA VAL A 150 -8.26 15.75 0.60
C VAL A 150 -8.07 16.57 1.88
N GLY A 151 -7.20 17.58 1.81
CA GLY A 151 -6.90 18.47 2.94
C GLY A 151 -5.97 17.87 4.00
N SER A 152 -5.41 16.68 3.78
CA SER A 152 -4.40 16.12 4.67
C SER A 152 -3.07 16.87 4.56
N LYS A 153 -2.35 16.95 5.68
CA LYS A 153 -0.96 17.43 5.71
C LYS A 153 -0.11 16.30 6.26
N VAL A 154 0.69 15.68 5.40
CA VAL A 154 1.60 14.61 5.78
C VAL A 154 3.00 15.19 5.98
N LYS A 155 3.61 14.90 7.13
CA LYS A 155 5.01 15.19 7.43
C LYS A 155 5.73 13.85 7.64
N VAL A 156 6.83 13.66 6.94
CA VAL A 156 7.70 12.49 7.06
C VAL A 156 9.03 12.95 7.65
N THR A 157 9.51 12.24 8.66
CA THR A 157 10.81 12.49 9.29
C THR A 157 11.60 11.19 9.23
N LEU A 158 12.87 11.28 8.81
CA LEU A 158 13.83 10.17 8.95
C LEU A 158 14.73 10.49 10.14
N GLU A 159 14.81 9.54 11.07
CA GLU A 159 15.68 9.59 12.24
C GLU A 159 16.74 8.51 12.10
N ILE A 160 18.00 8.85 12.39
CA ILE A 160 19.16 7.98 12.26
C ILE A 160 19.88 7.98 13.60
N GLU A 161 19.96 6.80 14.22
CA GLU A 161 20.64 6.58 15.48
C GLU A 161 21.78 5.58 15.26
N ALA A 162 22.95 5.89 15.80
CA ALA A 162 24.11 5.01 15.74
C ALA A 162 24.89 5.11 17.05
N GLU A 163 25.01 4.00 17.76
CA GLU A 163 25.86 3.89 18.94
C GLU A 163 27.26 3.46 18.50
N ILE A 164 28.28 4.21 18.93
CA ILE A 164 29.68 3.96 18.56
C ILE A 164 30.52 3.89 19.84
N PRO A 165 30.53 2.74 20.55
CA PRO A 165 31.10 2.64 21.89
C PRO A 165 32.61 2.98 21.98
N SER A 166 33.35 2.78 20.88
CA SER A 166 34.78 3.10 20.80
C SER A 166 35.07 4.54 20.38
N GLY A 167 34.03 5.36 20.18
CA GLY A 167 34.12 6.66 19.53
C GLY A 167 34.18 6.56 18.00
N ALA A 168 33.64 7.59 17.34
CA ALA A 168 33.69 7.72 15.89
C ALA A 168 35.05 8.29 15.45
N PRO A 169 35.72 7.70 14.44
CA PRO A 169 36.96 8.29 13.90
C PRO A 169 36.71 9.69 13.33
N ASP A 170 37.67 10.60 13.46
CA ASP A 170 37.57 12.00 12.98
C ASP A 170 37.07 12.13 11.54
N LYS A 171 37.53 11.22 10.67
CA LYS A 171 37.10 11.17 9.26
C LYS A 171 35.59 10.91 9.14
N VAL A 172 35.05 10.00 9.95
CA VAL A 172 33.62 9.66 9.97
C VAL A 172 32.81 10.82 10.52
N VAL A 173 33.24 11.39 11.65
CA VAL A 173 32.62 12.58 12.26
C VAL A 173 32.48 13.69 11.21
N ARG A 174 33.60 14.07 10.58
CA ARG A 174 33.61 15.11 9.54
C ARG A 174 32.68 14.78 8.38
N THR A 175 32.71 13.54 7.89
CA THR A 175 31.89 13.10 6.74
C THR A 175 30.40 13.20 7.06
N VAL A 176 29.98 12.69 8.22
CA VAL A 176 28.56 12.69 8.62
C VAL A 176 28.07 14.11 8.88
N THR A 177 28.84 14.95 9.55
CA THR A 177 28.48 16.37 9.78
C THR A 177 28.38 17.17 8.47
N GLU A 178 29.30 16.97 7.53
CA GLU A 178 29.25 17.66 6.22
C GLU A 178 28.07 17.19 5.37
N ASN A 179 27.82 15.87 5.35
CA ASN A 179 26.67 15.29 4.65
C ASN A 179 25.36 15.76 5.26
N GLY A 180 25.22 15.77 6.58
CA GLY A 180 23.99 16.23 7.24
C GLY A 180 23.70 17.70 6.95
N ARG A 181 24.71 18.57 6.89
CA ARG A 181 24.55 19.96 6.41
C ARG A 181 24.09 20.01 4.95
N THR A 182 24.74 19.24 4.08
CA THR A 182 24.42 19.20 2.63
C THR A 182 23.00 18.68 2.37
N LEU A 183 22.59 17.65 3.11
CA LEU A 183 21.27 17.02 3.05
C LEU A 183 20.21 17.75 3.90
N LYS A 184 20.57 18.90 4.49
CA LYS A 184 19.67 19.80 5.23
C LYS A 184 18.97 19.13 6.42
N PHE A 185 19.69 18.31 7.17
CA PHE A 185 19.22 17.76 8.44
C PHE A 185 18.88 18.91 9.38
N THR A 186 17.64 18.92 9.90
CA THR A 186 17.15 19.97 10.81
C THR A 186 17.68 19.81 12.24
N SER A 187 18.04 18.59 12.63
CA SER A 187 18.68 18.24 13.89
C SER A 187 19.73 17.17 13.60
N GLN A 188 20.97 17.38 14.04
CA GLN A 188 22.10 16.45 13.84
C GLN A 188 23.20 16.76 14.86
N GLY A 189 23.97 15.74 15.25
CA GLY A 189 25.11 15.86 16.16
C GLY A 189 25.75 14.49 16.39
N ILE A 190 27.00 14.50 16.81
CA ILE A 190 27.63 13.35 17.46
C ILE A 190 27.92 13.83 18.88
N GLU A 191 27.39 13.13 19.87
CA GLU A 191 27.55 13.48 21.28
C GLU A 191 28.85 12.87 21.82
N GLU A 192 29.58 13.66 22.60
CA GLU A 192 30.69 13.18 23.42
C GLU A 192 30.08 12.97 24.81
N ASP A 193 29.96 11.72 25.27
CA ASP A 193 29.42 11.39 26.61
C ASP A 193 30.14 12.13 27.75
#